data_AF-A0A453NLJ0-F1
#
_entry.id   AF-A0A453NLJ0-F1
#
_cell.length_a   1.000
_cell.length_b   1.000
_cell.length_c   1.000
_cell.angle_alpha   90.00
_cell.angle_beta   90.00
_cell.angle_gamma   90.00
#
_symmetry.space_group_name_H-M   'P 1'
#
loop_
_entity.id
_entity.type
_entity.pdbx_description
1 polymer ?
#
loop_
_entity_poly.entity_id
_entity_poly.type
_entity_poly.pdbx_seq_one_letter_code
_entity_poly.pdbx_strand_id
1 'polypeptide(L)'
;GGPTPHRGCRGEDVGAAPIEGLRRRAAREGRGRVRRGGVDQADEALRDANWLPSENEKKERTGVSIGGGIGSISDILDASQLIAENRLRRLSPFFIPKILINMASGHVSMKYGFQGPNHAAVTACATGAHSIGDATRMIQFGDADVMVAGGTESSIDALSIAGFSRLRALSTKYNSLPQASSRPFDCGRDGFVIGEGCGVMVLEALDHAMERGAKIYAEVRGYGMSGDAHHITQPQNDGRGAILAMERALEQSGLQADQIDYLNAHATSTPLGDAVEATAIKSVFGHHATSGGLALSSTKVHLILRS
;
A
#
# COMPACT_ATOMS: atom_id res chain seq x y z
N GLY A 1 -55.65 33.81 44.71
CA GLY A 1 -54.61 32.94 45.28
C GLY A 1 -55.10 31.52 45.20
N GLY A 2 -54.29 30.61 44.64
CA GLY A 2 -54.65 29.21 44.37
C GLY A 2 -54.88 28.92 42.88
N PRO A 3 -54.55 27.71 42.40
CA PRO A 3 -53.56 27.50 41.33
C PRO A 3 -54.14 27.10 39.97
N THR A 4 -53.39 27.36 38.90
CA THR A 4 -53.65 26.95 37.52
C THR A 4 -53.34 25.46 37.28
N PRO A 5 -54.14 24.73 36.48
CA PRO A 5 -53.94 23.31 36.23
C PRO A 5 -53.02 23.04 35.02
N HIS A 6 -52.36 21.88 35.09
CA HIS A 6 -51.56 21.24 34.06
C HIS A 6 -52.23 21.17 32.67
N ARG A 7 -51.44 21.45 31.61
CA ARG A 7 -51.64 20.90 30.27
C ARG A 7 -50.42 20.11 29.86
N GLY A 8 -50.65 18.87 29.44
CA GLY A 8 -49.64 17.93 28.98
C GLY A 8 -49.22 18.11 27.52
N CYS A 9 -48.04 17.55 27.26
CA CYS A 9 -47.53 16.92 26.04
C CYS A 9 -47.75 17.59 24.67
N ARG A 10 -46.63 17.98 24.05
CA ARG A 10 -46.19 17.50 22.71
C ARG A 10 -44.69 17.75 22.60
N GLY A 11 -43.88 16.73 22.90
CA GLY A 11 -42.49 16.70 22.49
C GLY A 11 -42.46 16.37 21.01
N GLU A 12 -42.08 17.34 20.19
CA GLU A 12 -41.74 17.08 18.80
C GLU A 12 -40.41 16.32 18.76
N ASP A 13 -40.44 15.18 18.09
CA ASP A 13 -39.30 14.33 17.78
C ASP A 13 -38.35 15.10 16.85
N VAL A 14 -37.34 15.77 17.42
CA VAL A 14 -36.29 16.41 16.63
C VAL A 14 -35.30 15.31 16.24
N GLY A 15 -35.60 14.67 15.11
CA GLY A 15 -34.92 13.49 14.61
C GLY A 15 -33.38 13.59 14.59
N ALA A 16 -32.74 12.46 14.90
CA ALA A 16 -31.30 12.21 14.90
C ALA A 16 -30.58 12.32 13.53
N ALA A 17 -31.20 12.96 12.53
CA ALA A 17 -30.70 13.08 11.17
C ALA A 17 -29.51 14.06 10.94
N PRO A 18 -29.26 15.14 11.72
CA PRO A 18 -28.19 16.08 11.40
C PRO A 18 -26.78 15.53 11.67
N ILE A 19 -26.65 14.69 12.71
CA ILE A 19 -25.35 14.22 13.23
C ILE A 19 -24.78 13.13 12.31
N GLU A 20 -25.63 12.24 11.81
CA GLU A 20 -25.28 11.21 10.81
C GLU A 20 -24.79 11.86 9.50
N GLY A 21 -25.44 12.93 9.05
CA GLY A 21 -25.06 13.71 7.88
C GLY A 21 -23.71 14.43 8.05
N LEU A 22 -23.47 15.03 9.23
CA LEU A 22 -22.19 15.65 9.60
C LEU A 22 -21.05 14.62 9.70
N ARG A 23 -21.30 13.42 10.24
CA ARG A 23 -20.34 12.31 10.26
C ARG A 23 -20.00 11.83 8.85
N ARG A 24 -21.00 11.65 7.98
CA ARG A 24 -20.79 11.25 6.57
C ARG A 24 -20.05 12.32 5.78
N ARG A 25 -20.34 13.60 6.03
CA ARG A 25 -19.69 14.74 5.37
C ARG A 25 -18.25 14.94 5.86
N ALA A 26 -17.99 14.90 7.16
CA ALA A 26 -16.64 14.91 7.73
C ALA A 26 -15.81 13.69 7.30
N ALA A 27 -16.44 12.51 7.22
CA ALA A 27 -15.81 11.32 6.68
C ALA A 27 -15.45 11.49 5.20
N ARG A 28 -16.25 12.20 4.40
CA ARG A 28 -15.98 12.47 2.97
C ARG A 28 -14.93 13.57 2.81
N GLU A 29 -15.02 14.66 3.56
CA GLU A 29 -14.11 15.82 3.48
C GLU A 29 -12.73 15.55 4.11
N GLY A 30 -12.63 14.63 5.07
CA GLY A 30 -11.36 14.24 5.71
C GLY A 30 -10.53 13.19 4.96
N ARG A 31 -11.04 12.63 3.85
CA ARG A 31 -10.40 11.53 3.11
C ARG A 31 -9.46 12.03 2.01
N GLY A 32 -8.15 12.07 2.27
CA GLY A 32 -7.10 12.19 1.23
C GLY A 32 -7.18 11.02 0.22
N ARG A 33 -6.63 11.19 -0.99
CA ARG A 33 -6.79 10.20 -2.08
C ARG A 33 -6.17 8.84 -1.74
N VAL A 34 -4.96 8.84 -1.19
CA VAL A 34 -4.26 7.66 -0.65
C VAL A 34 -5.17 6.89 0.32
N ARG A 35 -5.81 7.63 1.24
CA ARG A 35 -6.70 7.06 2.26
C ARG A 35 -7.97 6.43 1.66
N ARG A 36 -8.54 6.99 0.59
CA ARG A 36 -9.74 6.42 -0.05
C ARG A 36 -9.44 5.10 -0.74
N GLY A 37 -8.37 5.08 -1.56
CA GLY A 37 -7.94 3.88 -2.27
C GLY A 37 -7.71 2.70 -1.34
N GLY A 38 -6.99 2.92 -0.23
CA GLY A 38 -6.75 1.88 0.78
C GLY A 38 -8.00 1.25 1.39
N VAL A 39 -9.02 2.07 1.71
CA VAL A 39 -10.26 1.57 2.34
C VAL A 39 -11.16 0.84 1.33
N ASP A 40 -11.24 1.34 0.11
CA ASP A 40 -12.06 0.74 -0.94
C ASP A 40 -11.44 -0.59 -1.39
N GLN A 41 -10.11 -0.66 -1.57
CA GLN A 41 -9.43 -1.90 -1.93
C GLN A 41 -9.48 -2.95 -0.80
N ALA A 42 -9.42 -2.53 0.47
CA ALA A 42 -9.63 -3.42 1.59
C ALA A 42 -11.06 -3.99 1.63
N ASP A 43 -12.07 -3.21 1.24
CA ASP A 43 -13.46 -3.67 1.14
C ASP A 43 -13.62 -4.78 0.11
N GLU A 44 -12.97 -4.63 -1.05
CA GLU A 44 -12.94 -5.66 -2.08
C GLU A 44 -12.23 -6.93 -1.61
N ALA A 45 -11.04 -6.79 -1.01
CA ALA A 45 -10.25 -7.92 -0.52
C ALA A 45 -10.98 -8.71 0.59
N LEU A 46 -11.62 -8.02 1.54
CA LEU A 46 -12.40 -8.65 2.61
C LEU A 46 -13.63 -9.39 2.09
N ARG A 47 -14.30 -8.85 1.06
CA ARG A 47 -15.42 -9.53 0.40
C ARG A 47 -14.96 -10.77 -0.37
N ASP A 48 -13.86 -10.67 -1.11
CA ASP A 48 -13.28 -11.81 -1.83
C ASP A 48 -12.86 -12.93 -0.87
N ALA A 49 -12.26 -12.58 0.27
CA ALA A 49 -11.90 -13.53 1.32
C ALA A 49 -13.11 -14.07 2.12
N ASN A 50 -14.30 -13.50 1.92
CA ASN A 50 -15.49 -13.74 2.72
C ASN A 50 -15.20 -13.61 4.24
N TRP A 51 -14.50 -12.54 4.63
CA TRP A 51 -14.10 -12.28 6.02
C TRP A 51 -14.70 -10.97 6.53
N LEU A 52 -15.83 -11.08 7.22
CA LEU A 52 -16.51 -9.97 7.89
C LEU A 52 -17.01 -10.44 9.27
N PRO A 53 -16.10 -10.71 10.22
CA PRO A 53 -16.47 -11.29 11.50
C PRO A 53 -17.38 -10.35 12.29
N SER A 54 -18.35 -10.93 12.97
CA SER A 54 -19.26 -10.19 13.85
C SER A 54 -18.79 -10.24 15.31
N GLU A 55 -18.17 -11.35 15.68
CA GLU A 55 -17.67 -11.73 16.99
C GLU A 55 -16.44 -10.90 17.38
N ASN A 56 -16.37 -10.49 18.65
CA ASN A 56 -15.27 -9.64 19.14
C ASN A 56 -13.92 -10.36 19.11
N GLU A 57 -13.88 -11.63 19.50
CA GLU A 57 -12.65 -12.43 19.49
C GLU A 57 -12.00 -12.47 18.10
N LYS A 58 -12.79 -12.74 17.05
CA LYS A 58 -12.29 -12.71 15.67
C LYS A 58 -11.81 -11.32 15.22
N LYS A 59 -12.45 -10.25 15.71
CA LYS A 59 -12.02 -8.87 15.45
C LYS A 59 -10.71 -8.53 16.15
N GLU A 60 -10.53 -8.99 17.39
CA GLU A 60 -9.28 -8.87 18.16
C GLU A 60 -8.14 -9.66 17.51
N ARG A 61 -8.47 -10.74 16.81
CA ARG A 61 -7.53 -11.54 16.02
C ARG A 61 -7.37 -11.12 14.56
N THR A 62 -8.05 -10.05 14.14
CA THR A 62 -7.90 -9.47 12.79
C THR A 62 -7.12 -8.15 12.87
N GLY A 63 -5.98 -8.07 12.19
CA GLY A 63 -5.16 -6.86 12.09
C GLY A 63 -5.13 -6.24 10.70
N VAL A 64 -4.44 -5.11 10.57
CA VAL A 64 -4.31 -4.32 9.34
C VAL A 64 -2.88 -3.78 9.19
N SER A 65 -2.30 -3.96 8.01
CA SER A 65 -0.97 -3.46 7.61
C SER A 65 -1.00 -2.86 6.20
N ILE A 66 -1.50 -1.64 6.06
CA ILE A 66 -1.54 -0.91 4.78
C ILE A 66 -0.60 0.29 4.84
N GLY A 67 0.52 0.19 4.13
CA GLY A 67 1.52 1.24 4.05
C GLY A 67 1.31 2.21 2.88
N GLY A 68 2.13 3.27 2.85
CA GLY A 68 2.26 4.20 1.74
C GLY A 68 3.69 4.73 1.63
N GLY A 69 4.11 5.15 0.44
CA GLY A 69 5.50 5.59 0.22
C GLY A 69 5.72 7.03 0.67
N ILE A 70 4.92 7.95 0.14
CA ILE A 70 5.11 9.40 0.32
C ILE A 70 3.91 10.06 1.01
N GLY A 71 2.73 9.45 0.91
CA GLY A 71 1.51 9.96 1.52
C GLY A 71 0.88 11.10 0.71
N SER A 72 0.08 11.94 1.36
CA SER A 72 -0.75 12.92 0.66
C SER A 72 -0.04 14.27 0.49
N ILE A 73 0.92 14.36 -0.44
CA ILE A 73 1.67 15.61 -0.71
C ILE A 73 0.73 16.77 -1.05
N SER A 74 -0.28 16.55 -1.89
CA SER A 74 -1.21 17.63 -2.28
C SER A 74 -1.91 18.26 -1.07
N ASP A 75 -2.26 17.46 -0.05
CA ASP A 75 -2.91 17.96 1.16
C ASP A 75 -1.96 18.84 1.99
N ILE A 76 -0.67 18.51 2.00
CA ILE A 76 0.38 19.31 2.66
C ILE A 76 0.57 20.64 1.91
N LEU A 77 0.55 20.61 0.58
CA LEU A 77 0.66 21.81 -0.26
C LEU A 77 -0.52 22.77 -0.06
N ASP A 78 -1.74 22.25 -0.09
CA ASP A 78 -2.96 23.04 0.15
C ASP A 78 -2.89 23.71 1.53
N ALA A 79 -2.44 22.98 2.55
CA ALA A 79 -2.25 23.53 3.90
C ALA A 79 -1.16 24.62 3.93
N SER A 80 -0.04 24.41 3.24
CA SER A 80 1.04 25.41 3.12
C SER A 80 0.55 26.70 2.45
N GLN A 81 -0.23 26.58 1.38
CA GLN A 81 -0.80 27.73 0.68
C GLN A 81 -1.77 28.52 1.57
N LEU A 82 -2.63 27.83 2.33
CA LEU A 82 -3.52 28.50 3.30
C LEU A 82 -2.73 29.28 4.36
N ILE A 83 -1.58 28.78 4.80
CA ILE A 83 -0.70 29.49 5.74
C ILE A 83 -0.08 30.72 5.08
N ALA A 84 0.49 30.57 3.88
CA ALA A 84 1.12 31.67 3.14
C ALA A 84 0.14 32.82 2.82
N GLU A 85 -1.13 32.49 2.58
CA GLU A 85 -2.21 33.45 2.34
C GLU A 85 -2.81 34.05 3.64
N ASN A 86 -2.23 33.78 4.81
CA ASN A 86 -2.76 34.18 6.13
C ASN A 86 -4.20 33.67 6.41
N ARG A 87 -4.55 32.50 5.86
CA ARG A 87 -5.87 31.86 5.95
C ARG A 87 -5.88 30.63 6.87
N LEU A 88 -5.01 30.59 7.89
CA LEU A 88 -4.85 29.46 8.82
C LEU A 88 -6.17 28.96 9.43
N ARG A 89 -7.13 29.87 9.72
CA ARG A 89 -8.45 29.49 10.25
C ARG A 89 -9.28 28.59 9.32
N ARG A 90 -8.92 28.47 8.04
CA ARG A 90 -9.55 27.55 7.08
C ARG A 90 -8.91 26.17 7.05
N LEU A 91 -7.77 25.97 7.74
CA LEU A 91 -7.16 24.65 7.84
C LEU A 91 -8.06 23.72 8.67
N SER A 92 -8.35 22.55 8.12
CA SER A 92 -9.22 21.58 8.78
C SER A 92 -8.58 21.06 10.08
N PRO A 93 -9.36 20.87 11.16
CA PRO A 93 -8.86 20.18 12.37
C PRO A 93 -8.46 18.73 12.08
N PHE A 94 -8.92 18.15 10.97
CA PHE A 94 -8.56 16.81 10.53
C PHE A 94 -7.31 16.76 9.64
N PHE A 95 -6.58 17.87 9.49
CA PHE A 95 -5.39 17.93 8.64
C PHE A 95 -4.36 16.86 9.01
N ILE A 96 -3.99 16.75 10.30
CA ILE A 96 -2.99 15.76 10.73
C ILE A 96 -3.47 14.32 10.45
N PRO A 97 -4.67 13.88 10.88
CA PRO A 97 -5.21 12.57 10.49
C PRO A 97 -5.38 12.35 8.98
N LYS A 98 -5.35 13.39 8.15
CA LYS A 98 -5.45 13.28 6.70
C LYS A 98 -4.11 12.92 6.05
N ILE A 99 -3.01 13.44 6.59
CA ILE A 99 -1.66 13.30 5.99
C ILE A 99 -0.85 12.14 6.54
N LEU A 100 -1.21 11.60 7.70
CA LEU A 100 -0.52 10.48 8.32
C LEU A 100 -0.69 9.19 7.47
N ILE A 101 0.42 8.58 7.09
CA ILE A 101 0.44 7.41 6.19
C ILE A 101 -0.30 6.21 6.82
N ASN A 102 -0.15 6.00 8.12
CA ASN A 102 -0.80 4.89 8.84
C ASN A 102 -2.33 4.98 8.89
N MET A 103 -2.91 6.10 8.47
CA MET A 103 -4.36 6.27 8.49
C MET A 103 -5.07 5.43 7.43
N ALA A 104 -4.38 4.89 6.42
CA ALA A 104 -4.98 3.84 5.58
C ALA A 104 -5.40 2.63 6.46
N SER A 105 -4.46 2.08 7.24
CA SER A 105 -4.73 1.01 8.21
C SER A 105 -5.75 1.42 9.27
N GLY A 106 -5.57 2.62 9.85
CA GLY A 106 -6.47 3.14 10.87
C GLY A 106 -7.93 3.22 10.43
N HIS A 107 -8.19 3.62 9.18
CA HIS A 107 -9.56 3.70 8.67
C HIS A 107 -10.19 2.35 8.36
N VAL A 108 -9.40 1.39 7.87
CA VAL A 108 -9.90 0.01 7.69
C VAL A 108 -10.22 -0.58 9.07
N SER A 109 -9.33 -0.45 10.05
CA SER A 109 -9.58 -0.88 11.42
C SER A 109 -10.84 -0.26 12.01
N MET A 110 -11.01 1.07 11.93
CA MET A 110 -12.22 1.74 12.41
C MET A 110 -13.50 1.33 11.65
N LYS A 111 -13.42 1.08 10.34
CA LYS A 111 -14.58 0.73 9.51
C LYS A 111 -15.13 -0.65 9.85
N TYR A 112 -14.26 -1.64 10.07
CA TYR A 112 -14.65 -3.03 10.31
C TYR A 112 -14.59 -3.44 11.79
N GLY A 113 -14.06 -2.58 12.65
CA GLY A 113 -13.88 -2.87 14.08
C GLY A 113 -12.76 -3.86 14.36
N PHE A 114 -11.75 -3.94 13.48
CA PHE A 114 -10.58 -4.80 13.67
C PHE A 114 -9.66 -4.23 14.75
N GLN A 115 -9.28 -5.09 15.69
CA GLN A 115 -8.60 -4.74 16.95
C GLN A 115 -7.26 -5.48 17.12
N GLY A 116 -6.86 -6.31 16.16
CA GLY A 116 -5.53 -6.90 16.11
C GLY A 116 -4.43 -5.88 15.74
N PRO A 117 -3.23 -6.33 15.37
CA PRO A 117 -2.11 -5.47 15.01
C PRO A 117 -2.49 -4.40 13.98
N ASN A 118 -2.31 -3.12 14.31
CA ASN A 118 -2.59 -1.99 13.43
C ASN A 118 -1.26 -1.30 13.08
N HIS A 119 -0.76 -1.60 11.88
CA HIS A 119 0.59 -1.27 11.44
C HIS A 119 0.58 -0.55 10.08
N ALA A 120 1.66 0.13 9.73
CA ALA A 120 1.86 0.70 8.40
C ALA A 120 3.35 0.88 8.12
N ALA A 121 3.87 0.10 7.16
CA ALA A 121 5.23 0.26 6.68
C ALA A 121 5.36 1.54 5.84
N VAL A 122 6.53 2.17 5.89
CA VAL A 122 6.91 3.31 5.02
C VAL A 122 8.34 3.09 4.55
N THR A 123 8.48 2.49 3.38
CA THR A 123 9.79 2.05 2.84
C THR A 123 9.87 2.31 1.33
N ALA A 124 9.33 3.46 0.90
CA ALA A 124 9.28 3.89 -0.50
C ALA A 124 8.71 2.78 -1.41
N CYS A 125 9.42 2.39 -2.47
CA CYS A 125 8.94 1.43 -3.46
C CYS A 125 8.72 0.02 -2.91
N ALA A 126 9.34 -0.33 -1.77
CA ALA A 126 9.18 -1.65 -1.13
C ALA A 126 7.96 -1.73 -0.20
N THR A 127 7.27 -0.61 0.04
CA THR A 127 6.24 -0.50 1.08
C THR A 127 5.15 -1.57 1.02
N GLY A 128 4.59 -1.83 -0.16
CA GLY A 128 3.55 -2.86 -0.30
C GLY A 128 4.06 -4.26 0.03
N ALA A 129 5.27 -4.60 -0.42
CA ALA A 129 5.89 -5.90 -0.15
C ALA A 129 6.24 -6.05 1.35
N HIS A 130 6.79 -5.01 1.98
CA HIS A 130 7.08 -5.01 3.41
C HIS A 130 5.81 -5.10 4.25
N SER A 131 4.75 -4.37 3.89
CA SER A 131 3.47 -4.48 4.59
C SER A 131 2.89 -5.90 4.58
N ILE A 132 3.00 -6.62 3.45
CA ILE A 132 2.59 -8.03 3.31
C ILE A 132 3.52 -8.96 4.10
N GLY A 133 4.84 -8.78 3.98
CA GLY A 133 5.82 -9.60 4.66
C GLY A 133 5.75 -9.46 6.20
N ASP A 134 5.63 -8.23 6.70
CA ASP A 134 5.50 -7.97 8.14
C ASP A 134 4.17 -8.50 8.68
N ALA A 135 3.08 -8.38 7.93
CA ALA A 135 1.80 -8.99 8.29
C ALA A 135 1.86 -10.54 8.31
N THR A 136 2.59 -11.14 7.37
CA THR A 136 2.85 -12.59 7.36
C THR A 136 3.58 -13.01 8.63
N ARG A 137 4.58 -12.23 9.07
CA ARG A 137 5.28 -12.49 10.33
C ARG A 137 4.37 -12.36 11.54
N MET A 138 3.52 -11.33 11.60
CA MET A 138 2.56 -11.19 12.71
C MET A 138 1.64 -12.43 12.83
N ILE A 139 1.22 -13.01 11.71
CA ILE A 139 0.46 -14.28 11.71
C ILE A 139 1.34 -15.44 12.18
N GLN A 140 2.55 -15.59 11.65
CA GLN A 140 3.48 -16.66 12.03
C GLN A 140 3.85 -16.65 13.52
N PHE A 141 3.94 -15.46 14.13
CA PHE A 141 4.22 -15.29 15.56
C PHE A 141 2.97 -15.38 16.46
N GLY A 142 1.79 -15.56 15.87
CA GLY A 142 0.53 -15.71 16.61
C GLY A 142 -0.07 -14.39 17.09
N ASP A 143 0.39 -13.24 16.61
CA ASP A 143 -0.16 -11.92 16.97
C ASP A 143 -1.56 -11.70 16.35
N ALA A 144 -1.85 -12.36 15.22
CA ALA A 144 -3.14 -12.31 14.52
C ALA A 144 -3.43 -13.62 13.78
N ASP A 145 -4.70 -13.91 13.54
CA ASP A 145 -5.09 -15.04 12.66
C ASP A 145 -5.38 -14.54 11.23
N VAL A 146 -5.81 -13.28 11.10
CA VAL A 146 -6.09 -12.62 9.81
C VAL A 146 -5.43 -11.25 9.77
N MET A 147 -4.80 -10.90 8.64
CA MET A 147 -4.24 -9.58 8.39
C MET A 147 -4.70 -9.02 7.05
N VAL A 148 -5.23 -7.79 7.05
CA VAL A 148 -5.48 -7.03 5.82
C VAL A 148 -4.23 -6.23 5.48
N ALA A 149 -3.47 -6.65 4.47
CA ALA A 149 -2.14 -6.12 4.20
C ALA A 149 -1.93 -5.65 2.76
N GLY A 150 -1.15 -4.58 2.57
CA GLY A 150 -0.87 -4.07 1.24
C GLY A 150 -0.26 -2.67 1.23
N GLY A 151 -0.44 -1.97 0.12
CA GLY A 151 0.08 -0.62 -0.07
C GLY A 151 -0.87 0.27 -0.85
N THR A 152 -0.81 1.57 -0.59
CA THR A 152 -1.55 2.59 -1.33
C THR A 152 -0.67 3.81 -1.60
N GLU A 153 -0.86 4.41 -2.77
CA GLU A 153 -0.15 5.64 -3.15
C GLU A 153 -1.01 6.52 -4.06
N SER A 154 -0.89 7.83 -3.90
CA SER A 154 -1.53 8.84 -4.76
C SER A 154 -0.58 10.03 -4.87
N SER A 155 0.43 9.81 -5.71
CA SER A 155 1.59 10.69 -5.90
C SER A 155 1.58 11.39 -7.25
N ILE A 156 0.46 11.35 -8.00
CA ILE A 156 0.30 12.12 -9.23
C ILE A 156 -0.16 13.54 -8.87
N ASP A 157 0.82 14.34 -8.44
CA ASP A 157 0.66 15.77 -8.17
C ASP A 157 1.86 16.57 -8.71
N ALA A 158 1.67 17.88 -8.85
CA ALA A 158 2.67 18.75 -9.48
C ALA A 158 4.02 18.75 -8.74
N LEU A 159 4.03 18.69 -7.40
CA LEU A 159 5.27 18.70 -6.64
C LEU A 159 5.98 17.35 -6.74
N SER A 160 5.25 16.24 -6.66
CA SER A 160 5.81 14.90 -6.87
C SER A 160 6.45 14.78 -8.26
N ILE A 161 5.72 15.18 -9.31
CA ILE A 161 6.25 15.18 -10.69
C ILE A 161 7.49 16.07 -10.79
N ALA A 162 7.44 17.29 -10.24
CA ALA A 162 8.59 18.20 -10.27
C ALA A 162 9.79 17.61 -9.52
N GLY A 163 9.59 17.07 -8.31
CA GLY A 163 10.63 16.47 -7.48
C GLY A 163 11.33 15.31 -8.18
N PHE A 164 10.56 14.34 -8.68
CA PHE A 164 11.13 13.18 -9.41
C PHE A 164 11.75 13.59 -10.75
N SER A 165 11.22 14.61 -11.43
CA SER A 165 11.85 15.17 -12.63
C SER A 165 13.21 15.80 -12.31
N ARG A 166 13.33 16.52 -11.19
CA ARG A 166 14.59 17.13 -10.74
C ARG A 166 15.62 16.08 -10.32
N LEU A 167 15.18 14.93 -9.82
CA LEU A 167 16.02 13.75 -9.59
C LEU A 167 16.43 13.04 -10.88
N ARG A 168 15.87 13.43 -12.04
CA ARG A 168 16.03 12.75 -13.33
C ARG A 168 15.61 11.28 -13.27
N ALA A 169 14.60 10.99 -12.45
CA ALA A 169 14.11 9.63 -12.24
C ALA A 169 12.94 9.27 -13.18
N LEU A 170 12.22 10.28 -13.69
CA LEU A 170 11.09 10.09 -14.61
C LEU A 170 11.54 9.95 -16.06
N SER A 171 10.83 9.13 -16.83
CA SER A 171 10.92 9.11 -18.28
C SER A 171 10.52 10.46 -18.87
N THR A 172 11.29 10.96 -19.84
CA THR A 172 11.03 12.26 -20.49
C THR A 172 11.16 12.21 -22.02
N LYS A 173 11.89 11.22 -22.56
CA LYS A 173 12.07 11.05 -24.02
C LYS A 173 10.80 10.68 -24.76
N TYR A 174 9.85 10.06 -24.06
CA TYR A 174 8.65 9.47 -24.66
C TYR A 174 7.37 10.25 -24.36
N ASN A 175 7.47 11.55 -24.04
CA ASN A 175 6.30 12.40 -23.76
C ASN A 175 5.27 12.43 -24.91
N SER A 176 5.70 12.26 -26.16
CA SER A 176 4.82 12.17 -27.33
C SER A 176 4.23 10.77 -27.57
N LEU A 177 4.76 9.74 -26.90
CA LEU A 177 4.30 8.35 -26.97
C LEU A 177 4.27 7.72 -25.56
N PRO A 178 3.40 8.18 -24.64
CA PRO A 178 3.45 7.77 -23.23
C PRO A 178 3.37 6.26 -23.01
N GLN A 179 2.62 5.54 -23.86
CA GLN A 179 2.49 4.09 -23.82
C GLN A 179 3.81 3.33 -24.06
N ALA A 180 4.81 3.99 -24.64
CA ALA A 180 6.13 3.44 -24.89
C ALA A 180 7.18 3.87 -23.85
N SER A 181 6.79 4.65 -22.83
CA SER A 181 7.72 5.25 -21.86
C SER A 181 8.25 4.24 -20.84
N SER A 182 7.36 3.46 -20.22
CA SER A 182 7.77 2.41 -19.27
C SER A 182 8.20 1.20 -20.08
N ARG A 183 9.51 0.96 -20.14
CA ARG A 183 10.12 -0.09 -20.96
C ARG A 183 11.24 -0.79 -20.18
N PRO A 184 10.89 -1.53 -19.11
CA PRO A 184 11.89 -2.20 -18.29
C PRO A 184 12.85 -3.06 -19.11
N PHE A 185 14.14 -3.00 -18.78
CA PHE A 185 15.25 -3.70 -19.45
C PHE A 185 15.53 -3.32 -20.92
N ASP A 186 14.66 -2.56 -21.60
CA ASP A 186 14.86 -2.10 -22.97
C ASP A 186 16.02 -1.07 -23.04
N CYS A 187 16.80 -1.09 -24.13
CA CYS A 187 17.98 -0.22 -24.30
C CYS A 187 17.64 1.28 -24.38
N GLY A 188 16.41 1.61 -24.77
CA GLY A 188 15.90 2.96 -24.88
C GLY A 188 15.28 3.52 -23.59
N ARG A 189 15.25 2.77 -22.49
CA ARG A 189 14.69 3.21 -21.20
C ARG A 189 15.43 4.44 -20.64
N ASP A 190 14.70 5.37 -20.04
CA ASP A 190 15.26 6.64 -19.57
C ASP A 190 14.74 7.10 -18.19
N GLY A 191 13.95 6.27 -17.52
CA GLY A 191 13.32 6.59 -16.24
C GLY A 191 12.00 5.85 -16.06
N PHE A 192 11.45 5.94 -14.85
CA PHE A 192 10.15 5.36 -14.54
C PHE A 192 9.00 6.26 -14.96
N VAL A 193 7.81 5.68 -15.09
CA VAL A 193 6.55 6.42 -15.25
C VAL A 193 5.83 6.38 -13.90
N ILE A 194 5.52 7.56 -13.36
CA ILE A 194 4.81 7.66 -12.07
C ILE A 194 3.38 7.13 -12.22
N GLY A 195 2.95 6.32 -11.26
CA GLY A 195 1.60 5.78 -11.18
C GLY A 195 1.02 5.97 -9.79
N GLU A 196 -0.29 5.85 -9.68
CA GLU A 196 -1.02 5.82 -8.41
C GLU A 196 -1.94 4.60 -8.34
N GLY A 197 -2.29 4.18 -7.14
CA GLY A 197 -3.15 3.02 -6.95
C GLY A 197 -3.02 2.38 -5.57
N CYS A 198 -3.74 1.28 -5.40
CA CYS A 198 -3.72 0.48 -4.18
C CYS A 198 -3.79 -1.01 -4.52
N GLY A 199 -3.10 -1.82 -3.73
CA GLY A 199 -3.22 -3.28 -3.75
C GLY A 199 -3.29 -3.79 -2.32
N VAL A 200 -4.29 -4.61 -2.01
CA VAL A 200 -4.54 -5.17 -0.68
C VAL A 200 -4.86 -6.66 -0.81
N MET A 201 -4.34 -7.44 0.13
CA MET A 201 -4.60 -8.88 0.28
C MET A 201 -5.13 -9.15 1.69
N VAL A 202 -5.92 -10.21 1.83
CA VAL A 202 -6.22 -10.81 3.13
C VAL A 202 -5.28 -12.01 3.30
N LEU A 203 -4.41 -11.92 4.30
CA LEU A 203 -3.53 -13.00 4.71
C LEU A 203 -4.14 -13.67 5.92
N GLU A 204 -3.96 -14.98 6.04
CA GLU A 204 -4.64 -15.77 7.06
C GLU A 204 -3.80 -16.99 7.46
N ALA A 205 -3.87 -17.36 8.74
CA ALA A 205 -3.27 -18.61 9.22
C ALA A 205 -3.90 -19.82 8.49
N LEU A 206 -3.07 -20.74 8.00
CA LEU A 206 -3.52 -21.84 7.15
C LEU A 206 -4.60 -22.70 7.82
N ASP A 207 -4.38 -23.09 9.08
CA ASP A 207 -5.33 -23.91 9.83
C ASP A 207 -6.68 -23.19 10.00
N HIS A 208 -6.65 -21.89 10.32
CA HIS A 208 -7.85 -21.07 10.46
C HIS A 208 -8.59 -20.90 9.11
N ALA A 209 -7.87 -20.68 8.01
CA ALA A 209 -8.43 -20.64 6.66
C ALA A 209 -9.09 -21.97 6.27
N MET A 210 -8.44 -23.10 6.59
CA MET A 210 -8.96 -24.44 6.32
C MET A 210 -10.20 -24.76 7.16
N GLU A 211 -10.19 -24.43 8.46
CA GLU A 211 -11.32 -24.66 9.37
C GLU A 211 -12.59 -23.95 8.90
N ARG A 212 -12.47 -22.71 8.41
CA ARG A 212 -13.62 -21.96 7.88
C ARG A 212 -13.94 -22.24 6.40
N GLY A 213 -13.20 -23.12 5.73
CA GLY A 213 -13.39 -23.45 4.32
C GLY A 213 -13.11 -22.28 3.36
N ALA A 214 -12.11 -21.45 3.67
CA ALA A 214 -11.72 -20.32 2.84
C ALA A 214 -11.18 -20.77 1.47
N LYS A 215 -11.41 -19.95 0.44
CA LYS A 215 -10.72 -20.10 -0.85
C LYS A 215 -9.27 -19.65 -0.69
N ILE A 216 -8.33 -20.56 -0.87
CA ILE A 216 -6.89 -20.28 -0.78
C ILE A 216 -6.34 -20.07 -2.19
N TYR A 217 -5.76 -18.89 -2.43
CA TYR A 217 -5.14 -18.55 -3.73
C TYR A 217 -3.69 -19.04 -3.81
N ALA A 218 -2.92 -18.81 -2.76
CA ALA A 218 -1.51 -19.13 -2.66
C ALA A 218 -1.06 -19.09 -1.19
N GLU A 219 0.14 -19.58 -0.93
CA GLU A 219 0.80 -19.54 0.37
C GLU A 219 1.98 -18.57 0.33
N VAL A 220 2.12 -17.69 1.33
CA VAL A 220 3.32 -16.84 1.47
C VAL A 220 4.42 -17.66 2.15
N ARG A 221 5.30 -18.24 1.34
CA ARG A 221 6.34 -19.16 1.82
C ARG A 221 7.56 -18.47 2.41
N GLY A 222 7.94 -17.29 1.91
CA GLY A 222 9.17 -16.62 2.35
C GLY A 222 9.14 -15.11 2.14
N TYR A 223 9.85 -14.40 3.02
CA TYR A 223 9.95 -12.95 3.02
C TYR A 223 11.36 -12.51 3.46
N GLY A 224 12.10 -11.94 2.51
CA GLY A 224 13.45 -11.43 2.72
C GLY A 224 13.53 -9.91 2.62
N MET A 225 14.39 -9.32 3.45
CA MET A 225 14.71 -7.89 3.44
C MET A 225 16.22 -7.68 3.44
N SER A 226 16.67 -6.57 2.90
CA SER A 226 18.05 -6.09 2.97
C SER A 226 18.09 -4.57 2.79
N GLY A 227 19.27 -3.98 2.97
CA GLY A 227 19.54 -2.61 2.55
C GLY A 227 20.87 -2.56 1.80
N ASP A 228 20.95 -1.73 0.77
CA ASP A 228 22.17 -1.59 -0.04
C ASP A 228 23.32 -0.93 0.74
N ALA A 229 23.01 -0.07 1.73
CA ALA A 229 23.98 0.71 2.50
C ALA A 229 24.99 1.49 1.62
N HIS A 230 24.55 1.94 0.43
CA HIS A 230 25.42 2.48 -0.61
C HIS A 230 25.15 3.96 -0.92
N HIS A 231 23.97 4.28 -1.44
CA HIS A 231 23.59 5.63 -1.85
C HIS A 231 22.09 5.86 -1.60
N ILE A 232 21.68 7.11 -1.41
CA ILE A 232 20.29 7.46 -1.08
C ILE A 232 19.28 7.11 -2.19
N THR A 233 19.72 7.13 -3.46
CA THR A 233 18.86 6.89 -4.64
C THR A 233 19.44 5.94 -5.67
N GLN A 234 20.71 5.55 -5.54
CA GLN A 234 21.36 4.69 -6.52
C GLN A 234 21.55 3.31 -5.90
N PRO A 235 21.22 2.23 -6.62
CA PRO A 235 21.45 0.90 -6.12
C PRO A 235 22.96 0.62 -6.05
N GLN A 236 23.36 -0.33 -5.21
CA GLN A 236 24.75 -0.78 -5.22
C GLN A 236 25.08 -1.52 -6.53
N ASN A 237 26.20 -1.17 -7.17
CA ASN A 237 26.54 -1.64 -8.53
C ASN A 237 26.61 -3.17 -8.67
N ASP A 238 26.97 -3.90 -7.61
CA ASP A 238 27.05 -5.36 -7.60
C ASP A 238 25.69 -6.04 -7.30
N GLY A 239 24.65 -5.24 -7.01
CA GLY A 239 23.31 -5.73 -6.68
C GLY A 239 23.21 -6.44 -5.34
N ARG A 240 24.20 -6.29 -4.43
CA ARG A 240 24.28 -7.11 -3.22
C ARG A 240 23.03 -7.04 -2.33
N GLY A 241 22.40 -5.87 -2.18
CA GLY A 241 21.16 -5.78 -1.41
C GLY A 241 20.04 -6.59 -2.05
N ALA A 242 19.79 -6.45 -3.35
CA ALA A 242 18.79 -7.26 -4.05
C ALA A 242 19.07 -8.77 -3.93
N ILE A 243 20.34 -9.18 -4.07
CA ILE A 243 20.78 -10.57 -3.85
C ILE A 243 20.41 -11.03 -2.43
N LEU A 244 20.80 -10.28 -1.39
CA LEU A 244 20.50 -10.61 0.00
C LEU A 244 18.99 -10.76 0.27
N ALA A 245 18.17 -9.88 -0.31
CA ALA A 245 16.72 -9.94 -0.12
C ALA A 245 16.13 -11.22 -0.74
N MET A 246 16.55 -11.57 -1.97
CA MET A 246 16.10 -12.80 -2.63
C MET A 246 16.62 -14.06 -1.92
N GLU A 247 17.89 -14.10 -1.54
CA GLU A 247 18.50 -15.23 -0.80
C GLU A 247 17.75 -15.50 0.52
N ARG A 248 17.45 -14.45 1.30
CA ARG A 248 16.71 -14.58 2.56
C ARG A 248 15.27 -15.03 2.36
N ALA A 249 14.61 -14.58 1.29
CA ALA A 249 13.27 -15.03 0.95
C ALA A 249 13.27 -16.53 0.57
N LEU A 250 14.26 -16.97 -0.23
CA LEU A 250 14.45 -18.38 -0.58
C LEU A 250 14.75 -19.22 0.66
N GLU A 251 15.69 -18.78 1.51
CA GLU A 251 16.05 -19.44 2.77
C GLU A 251 14.83 -19.65 3.66
N GLN A 252 14.02 -18.60 3.88
CA GLN A 252 12.80 -18.73 4.68
C GLN A 252 11.77 -19.67 4.03
N SER A 253 11.67 -19.66 2.69
CA SER A 253 10.71 -20.52 1.98
C SER A 253 11.07 -22.01 1.98
N GLY A 254 12.34 -22.33 2.22
CA GLY A 254 12.90 -23.67 2.07
C GLY A 254 13.01 -24.14 0.61
N LEU A 255 12.79 -23.26 -0.37
CA LEU A 255 12.91 -23.56 -1.80
C LEU A 255 14.32 -23.27 -2.31
N GLN A 256 14.74 -24.07 -3.29
CA GLN A 256 15.93 -23.81 -4.09
C GLN A 256 15.60 -22.83 -5.23
N ALA A 257 16.62 -22.12 -5.71
CA ALA A 257 16.45 -21.10 -6.75
C ALA A 257 15.90 -21.68 -8.07
N ASP A 258 16.22 -22.94 -8.40
CA ASP A 258 15.74 -23.65 -9.59
C ASP A 258 14.28 -24.13 -9.48
N GLN A 259 13.64 -23.99 -8.32
CA GLN A 259 12.22 -24.27 -8.09
C GLN A 259 11.33 -23.05 -8.30
N ILE A 260 11.90 -21.88 -8.61
CA ILE A 260 11.12 -20.66 -8.85
C ILE A 260 10.75 -20.58 -10.33
N ASP A 261 9.46 -20.69 -10.62
CA ASP A 261 8.97 -20.66 -12.01
C ASP A 261 8.88 -19.23 -12.58
N TYR A 262 8.58 -18.24 -11.73
CA TYR A 262 8.29 -16.88 -12.17
C TYR A 262 8.80 -15.81 -11.20
N LEU A 263 9.38 -14.75 -11.77
CA LEU A 263 9.79 -13.53 -11.06
C LEU A 263 9.09 -12.30 -11.65
N ASN A 264 8.33 -11.59 -10.81
CA ASN A 264 7.83 -10.25 -11.12
C ASN A 264 8.82 -9.21 -10.61
N ALA A 265 9.59 -8.62 -11.52
CA ALA A 265 10.71 -7.74 -11.20
C ALA A 265 10.28 -6.37 -10.67
N HIS A 266 11.16 -5.75 -9.88
CA HIS A 266 11.06 -4.35 -9.52
C HIS A 266 11.19 -3.44 -10.74
N ALA A 267 12.12 -3.75 -11.64
CA ALA A 267 12.49 -3.09 -12.89
C ALA A 267 11.60 -1.91 -13.26
N THR A 268 12.12 -0.72 -12.95
CA THR A 268 11.40 0.54 -12.99
C THR A 268 11.62 1.28 -14.30
N SER A 269 12.23 0.66 -15.31
CA SER A 269 12.61 1.32 -16.56
C SER A 269 13.72 2.36 -16.35
N THR A 270 14.53 2.18 -15.30
CA THR A 270 15.69 3.04 -15.02
C THR A 270 16.97 2.39 -15.57
N PRO A 271 17.90 3.16 -16.18
CA PRO A 271 19.11 2.58 -16.77
C PRO A 271 19.94 1.76 -15.78
N LEU A 272 20.26 2.33 -14.61
CA LEU A 272 21.08 1.70 -13.58
C LEU A 272 20.31 0.63 -12.79
N GLY A 273 19.07 0.93 -12.36
CA GLY A 273 18.27 0.03 -11.53
C GLY A 273 18.01 -1.32 -12.22
N ASP A 274 17.48 -1.28 -13.44
CA ASP A 274 17.18 -2.49 -14.20
C ASP A 274 18.45 -3.31 -14.51
N ALA A 275 19.60 -2.66 -14.75
CA ALA A 275 20.85 -3.35 -15.02
C ALA A 275 21.40 -4.07 -13.77
N VAL A 276 21.34 -3.42 -12.62
CA VAL A 276 21.74 -3.99 -11.34
C VAL A 276 20.83 -5.14 -10.94
N GLU A 277 19.51 -4.97 -11.09
CA GLU A 277 18.55 -6.03 -10.77
C GLU A 277 18.73 -7.25 -11.67
N ALA A 278 18.95 -7.07 -12.97
CA ALA A 278 19.24 -8.19 -13.88
C ALA A 278 20.52 -8.95 -13.49
N THR A 279 21.53 -8.24 -12.97
CA THR A 279 22.77 -8.85 -12.45
C THR A 279 22.50 -9.64 -11.18
N ALA A 280 21.73 -9.08 -10.25
CA ALA A 280 21.33 -9.75 -9.01
C ALA A 280 20.53 -11.03 -9.28
N ILE A 281 19.55 -10.97 -10.20
CA ILE A 281 18.74 -12.14 -10.60
C ILE A 281 19.66 -13.23 -11.16
N LYS A 282 20.59 -12.91 -12.07
CA LYS A 282 21.54 -13.88 -12.60
C LYS A 282 22.43 -14.49 -11.51
N SER A 283 22.82 -13.69 -10.50
CA SER A 283 23.64 -14.18 -9.40
C SER A 283 22.89 -15.20 -8.51
N VAL A 284 21.61 -14.96 -8.24
CA VAL A 284 20.81 -15.83 -7.36
C VAL A 284 20.32 -17.07 -8.08
N PHE A 285 19.81 -16.91 -9.30
CA PHE A 285 19.16 -17.98 -10.05
C PHE A 285 20.10 -18.73 -11.00
N GLY A 286 21.33 -18.24 -11.19
CA GLY A 286 22.38 -18.93 -11.93
C GLY A 286 21.94 -19.41 -13.31
N HIS A 287 22.13 -20.70 -13.58
CA HIS A 287 21.74 -21.31 -14.85
C HIS A 287 20.23 -21.20 -15.13
N HIS A 288 19.38 -21.26 -14.09
CA HIS A 288 17.91 -21.20 -14.20
C HIS A 288 17.42 -19.91 -14.85
N ALA A 289 18.08 -18.78 -14.56
CA ALA A 289 17.78 -17.49 -15.19
C ALA A 289 18.15 -17.41 -16.69
N THR A 290 18.96 -18.35 -17.20
CA THR A 290 19.49 -18.31 -18.58
C THR A 290 19.03 -19.48 -19.44
N SER A 291 18.58 -20.57 -18.82
CA SER A 291 18.09 -21.78 -19.50
C SER A 291 16.68 -21.62 -20.09
N GLY A 292 15.96 -20.57 -19.70
CA GLY A 292 14.52 -20.42 -19.97
C GLY A 292 13.63 -21.10 -18.92
N GLY A 293 14.20 -21.66 -17.86
CA GLY A 293 13.45 -22.26 -16.75
C GLY A 293 12.77 -21.24 -15.83
N LEU A 294 13.32 -20.03 -15.71
CA LEU A 294 12.72 -18.92 -14.98
C LEU A 294 12.02 -17.94 -15.92
N ALA A 295 10.70 -17.80 -15.80
CA ALA A 295 9.97 -16.72 -16.44
C ALA A 295 10.20 -15.40 -15.68
N LEU A 296 10.43 -14.31 -16.41
CA LEU A 296 10.73 -12.99 -15.84
C LEU A 296 9.91 -11.92 -16.57
N SER A 297 9.23 -11.05 -15.82
CA SER A 297 8.59 -9.86 -16.40
C SER A 297 8.55 -8.71 -15.40
N SER A 298 8.19 -7.50 -15.86
CA SER A 298 7.83 -6.37 -15.01
C SER A 298 6.51 -5.80 -15.46
N THR A 299 5.50 -5.88 -14.59
CA THR A 299 4.14 -5.41 -14.89
C THR A 299 4.02 -3.88 -14.96
N LYS A 300 5.06 -3.14 -14.56
CA LYS A 300 5.10 -1.67 -14.62
C LYS A 300 5.01 -1.12 -16.05
N VAL A 301 5.24 -1.95 -17.07
CA VAL A 301 4.99 -1.61 -18.48
C VAL A 301 3.51 -1.36 -18.78
N HIS A 302 2.59 -2.01 -18.05
CA HIS A 302 1.15 -1.97 -18.35
C HIS A 302 0.36 -0.99 -17.48
N LEU A 303 0.97 -0.43 -16.45
CA LEU A 303 0.30 0.48 -15.51
C LEU A 303 0.30 1.94 -15.97
N ILE A 304 0.60 2.21 -17.24
CA ILE A 304 0.73 3.57 -17.76
C ILE A 304 -0.64 4.24 -17.98
N LEU A 305 -1.72 3.50 -18.28
CA LEU A 305 -3.04 4.11 -18.55
C LEU A 305 -4.25 3.20 -18.18
N ARG A 306 -4.91 3.54 -17.08
CA ARG A 306 -6.36 3.33 -16.83
C ARG A 306 -6.98 4.49 -16.01
N SER A 307 -6.46 5.71 -16.21
CA SER A 307 -6.94 6.95 -15.55
C SER A 307 -7.47 7.95 -16.56
#